data_AF-A0A350Y172-F1
#
_entry.id   AF-A0A350Y172-F1
#
_cell.length_a   1.000
_cell.length_b   1.000
_cell.length_c   1.000
_cell.angle_alpha   90.00
_cell.angle_beta   90.00
_cell.angle_gamma   90.00
#
_symmetry.space_group_name_H-M   'P 1'
#
loop_
_entity.id
_entity.type
_entity.pdbx_description
1 polymer ?
#
loop_
_entity_poly.entity_id
_entity_poly.type
_entity_poly.pdbx_seq_one_letter_code
_entity_poly.pdbx_strand_id
1 'polypeptide(L)'
;LNHLEFLLFDWKQNSQTVNLNYRAYVGFSLTQINGSKIDNLLHFWQHTDTPEFNVLATDYGLHKGWLDNTEYEFALLYQTNRIKIDIDRKTIFDVSGTFKAGRFGFYNFSQRGADYSNLTYEPVSVPEPNSPLTLLISTIFCLNWKLFHKQ
;
A
#
# COMPACT_ATOMS: atom_id res chain seq x y z
N LEU A 1 -21.31 11.85 -5.09
CA LEU A 1 -19.98 11.23 -5.27
C LEU A 1 -19.71 10.37 -4.05
N ASN A 2 -19.23 9.14 -4.24
CA ASN A 2 -18.90 8.26 -3.12
C ASN A 2 -17.66 8.81 -2.41
N HIS A 3 -17.72 8.88 -1.09
CA HIS A 3 -16.58 9.21 -0.26
C HIS A 3 -15.69 7.97 -0.14
N LEU A 4 -14.40 8.13 -0.42
CA LEU A 4 -13.39 7.09 -0.29
C LEU A 4 -12.53 7.36 0.94
N GLU A 5 -12.28 6.31 1.72
CA GLU A 5 -11.38 6.35 2.87
C GLU A 5 -10.57 5.05 2.90
N PHE A 6 -9.32 5.09 2.42
CA PHE A 6 -8.42 3.94 2.42
C PHE A 6 -6.95 4.34 2.30
N LEU A 7 -6.07 3.39 2.54
CA LEU A 7 -4.65 3.48 2.23
C LEU A 7 -4.35 2.65 1.00
N LEU A 8 -3.50 3.18 0.12
CA LEU A 8 -3.08 2.53 -1.11
C LEU A 8 -1.57 2.44 -1.15
N PHE A 9 -1.07 1.22 -1.20
CA PHE A 9 0.29 0.91 -1.61
C PHE A 9 0.29 0.61 -3.11
N ASP A 10 1.08 1.36 -3.88
CA ASP A 10 1.22 1.21 -5.34
C ASP A 10 2.67 0.87 -5.71
N TRP A 11 2.86 0.09 -6.77
CA TRP A 11 4.16 -0.30 -7.28
C TRP A 11 4.19 -0.34 -8.80
N LYS A 12 5.03 0.50 -9.41
CA LYS A 12 5.15 0.61 -10.87
C LYS A 12 6.46 0.01 -11.41
N GLN A 13 6.36 -0.82 -12.45
CA GLN A 13 7.52 -1.44 -13.13
C GLN A 13 8.46 -0.40 -13.78
N ASN A 14 7.89 0.54 -14.54
CA ASN A 14 8.67 1.49 -15.34
C ASN A 14 8.10 2.89 -15.21
N SER A 15 8.96 3.90 -15.25
CA SER A 15 8.49 5.28 -15.33
C SER A 15 7.77 5.47 -16.67
N GLN A 16 6.61 6.10 -16.65
CA GLN A 16 5.79 6.29 -17.83
C GLN A 16 5.16 7.67 -17.82
N THR A 17 5.34 8.40 -18.92
CA THR A 17 4.68 9.68 -19.18
C THR A 17 3.56 9.42 -20.18
N VAL A 18 2.32 9.74 -19.80
CA VAL A 18 1.13 9.55 -20.67
C VAL A 18 0.87 10.81 -21.51
N ASN A 19 1.15 12.00 -20.96
CA ASN A 19 1.20 13.26 -21.70
C ASN A 19 2.10 14.27 -20.93
N LEU A 20 2.22 15.50 -21.43
CA LEU A 20 3.09 16.53 -20.84
C LEU A 20 2.85 16.81 -19.34
N ASN A 21 1.67 16.49 -18.82
CA ASN A 21 1.26 16.83 -17.46
C ASN A 21 1.23 15.62 -16.50
N TYR A 22 1.31 14.38 -17.02
CA TYR A 22 1.19 13.17 -16.20
C TYR A 22 2.39 12.24 -16.36
N ARG A 23 3.18 12.14 -15.30
CA ARG A 23 4.32 11.23 -15.19
C ARG A 23 4.20 10.36 -13.95
N ALA A 24 4.14 9.06 -14.15
CA ALA A 24 4.29 8.09 -13.07
C ALA A 24 5.75 7.62 -12.99
N TYR A 25 6.29 7.55 -11.78
CA TYR A 25 7.66 7.11 -11.53
C TYR A 25 7.71 5.61 -11.23
N VAL A 26 8.83 4.99 -11.61
CA VAL A 26 9.15 3.59 -11.24
C VAL A 26 9.40 3.51 -9.73
N GLY A 27 8.88 2.47 -9.09
CA GLY A 27 9.04 2.24 -7.65
C GLY A 27 7.73 2.33 -6.88
N PHE A 28 7.84 2.63 -5.59
CA PHE A 28 6.77 2.45 -4.61
C PHE A 28 6.14 3.76 -4.18
N SER A 29 4.83 3.73 -3.88
CA SER A 29 4.14 4.81 -3.19
C SER A 29 3.23 4.24 -2.10
N LEU A 30 3.12 4.96 -0.98
CA LEU A 30 2.11 4.73 0.05
C LEU A 30 1.30 6.00 0.21
N THR A 31 0.00 5.91 0.00
CA THR A 31 -0.89 7.08 -0.08
C THR A 31 -2.13 6.86 0.79
N GLN A 32 -2.60 7.92 1.42
CA GLN A 32 -3.83 7.97 2.19
C GLN A 32 -4.86 8.76 1.39
N ILE A 33 -6.01 8.13 1.14
CA ILE A 33 -7.13 8.72 0.42
C ILE A 33 -8.24 8.97 1.41
N ASN A 34 -8.72 10.21 1.46
CA ASN A 34 -9.83 10.62 2.31
C ASN A 34 -10.62 11.73 1.62
N GLY A 35 -11.58 11.35 0.79
CA GLY A 35 -12.42 12.33 0.10
C GLY A 35 -13.18 11.77 -1.09
N SER A 36 -13.77 12.67 -1.87
CA SER A 36 -14.67 12.33 -2.98
C SER A 36 -14.24 12.89 -4.34
N LYS A 37 -13.19 13.72 -4.37
CA LYS A 37 -12.63 14.32 -5.59
C LYS A 37 -11.37 13.56 -6.00
N ILE A 38 -11.54 12.46 -6.71
CA ILE A 38 -10.43 11.63 -7.17
C ILE A 38 -10.28 11.74 -8.70
N ASP A 39 -9.14 12.26 -9.14
CA ASP A 39 -8.68 12.17 -10.52
C ASP A 39 -7.70 10.99 -10.66
N ASN A 40 -8.02 10.05 -11.55
CA ASN A 40 -7.24 8.83 -11.71
C ASN A 40 -5.80 9.08 -12.18
N LEU A 41 -5.58 10.04 -13.08
CA LEU A 41 -4.22 10.30 -13.58
C LEU A 41 -3.41 11.11 -12.57
N LEU A 42 -4.04 12.04 -11.87
CA LEU A 42 -3.36 12.84 -10.85
C LEU A 42 -2.99 11.99 -9.62
N HIS A 43 -3.92 11.15 -9.17
CA HIS A 43 -3.81 10.44 -7.89
C HIS A 43 -3.27 9.01 -8.04
N PHE A 44 -3.86 8.21 -8.92
CA PHE A 44 -3.51 6.79 -9.06
C PHE A 44 -2.37 6.54 -10.06
N TRP A 45 -1.99 7.54 -10.85
CA TRP A 45 -0.85 7.45 -11.76
C TRP A 45 0.33 8.28 -11.27
N GLN A 46 0.15 9.58 -11.07
CA GLN A 46 1.24 10.49 -10.70
C GLN A 46 1.50 10.54 -9.19
N HIS A 47 0.52 10.16 -8.35
CA HIS A 47 0.56 10.32 -6.90
C HIS A 47 0.85 11.77 -6.49
N THR A 48 0.08 12.72 -6.99
CA THR A 48 0.21 14.14 -6.61
C THR A 48 -0.63 14.42 -5.37
N ASP A 49 -0.04 15.08 -4.38
CA ASP A 49 -0.74 15.52 -3.18
C ASP A 49 -1.90 16.47 -3.48
N THR A 50 -3.05 16.18 -2.87
CA THR A 50 -4.24 17.02 -2.83
C THR A 50 -4.90 16.91 -1.44
N PRO A 51 -5.87 17.77 -1.08
CA PRO A 51 -6.56 17.64 0.20
C PRO A 51 -7.20 16.26 0.44
N GLU A 52 -7.62 15.58 -0.64
CA GLU A 52 -8.23 14.25 -0.60
C GLU A 52 -7.24 13.09 -0.79
N PHE A 53 -5.97 13.39 -1.16
CA PHE A 53 -4.94 12.40 -1.50
C PHE A 53 -3.58 12.81 -0.92
N ASN A 54 -3.14 12.11 0.12
CA ASN A 54 -1.92 12.43 0.87
C ASN A 54 -0.86 11.34 0.67
N VAL A 55 0.27 11.68 0.07
CA VAL A 55 1.40 10.79 -0.14
C VAL A 55 2.21 10.68 1.15
N LEU A 56 2.09 9.54 1.83
CA LEU A 56 2.77 9.27 3.10
C LEU A 56 4.25 8.92 2.91
N ALA A 57 4.56 8.18 1.83
CA ALA A 57 5.93 7.80 1.50
C ALA A 57 6.05 7.48 0.00
N THR A 58 7.25 7.70 -0.54
CA THR A 58 7.62 7.23 -1.88
C THR A 58 9.02 6.64 -1.83
N ASP A 59 9.25 5.66 -2.69
CA ASP A 59 10.59 5.18 -2.95
C ASP A 59 10.77 4.90 -4.45
N TYR A 60 11.16 5.96 -5.17
CA TYR A 60 11.32 5.93 -6.62
C TYR A 60 12.79 5.80 -7.03
N GLY A 61 13.03 5.15 -8.16
CA GLY A 61 14.37 5.07 -8.73
C GLY A 61 14.54 3.98 -9.77
N LEU A 62 15.61 4.10 -10.56
CA LEU A 62 16.00 3.06 -11.50
C LEU A 62 16.12 1.72 -10.76
N HIS A 63 15.60 0.65 -11.37
CA HIS A 63 15.58 -0.72 -10.83
C HIS A 63 14.69 -0.95 -9.58
N LYS A 64 13.85 0.01 -9.19
CA LYS A 64 12.89 -0.18 -8.10
C LYS A 64 11.54 -0.74 -8.53
N GLY A 65 11.33 -0.93 -9.83
CA GLY A 65 10.09 -1.52 -10.35
C GLY A 65 10.05 -3.03 -10.18
N TRP A 66 8.84 -3.58 -10.21
CA TRP A 66 8.65 -5.02 -10.31
C TRP A 66 9.11 -5.54 -11.68
N LEU A 67 9.48 -6.80 -11.73
CA LEU A 67 9.95 -7.50 -12.92
C LEU A 67 8.86 -8.45 -13.43
N ASP A 68 8.83 -8.65 -14.75
CA ASP A 68 7.93 -9.63 -15.35
C ASP A 68 8.26 -11.05 -14.86
N ASN A 69 7.23 -11.89 -14.79
CA ASN A 69 7.30 -13.30 -14.40
C ASN A 69 8.04 -13.51 -13.07
N THR A 70 7.96 -12.53 -12.17
CA THR A 70 8.61 -12.55 -10.87
C THR A 70 7.56 -12.63 -9.77
N GLU A 71 7.82 -13.51 -8.81
CA GLU A 71 7.01 -13.69 -7.62
C GLU A 71 7.63 -12.90 -6.47
N TYR A 72 6.82 -12.10 -5.78
CA TYR A 72 7.24 -11.27 -4.66
C TYR A 72 6.49 -11.65 -3.38
N GLU A 73 7.22 -11.79 -2.27
CA GLU A 73 6.64 -12.00 -0.94
C GLU A 73 6.29 -10.64 -0.32
N PHE A 74 5.00 -10.35 -0.17
CA PHE A 74 4.52 -9.17 0.53
C PHE A 74 4.24 -9.49 1.98
N ALA A 75 4.69 -8.64 2.89
CA ALA A 75 4.26 -8.62 4.29
C ALA A 75 3.81 -7.21 4.68
N LEU A 76 2.59 -7.10 5.20
CA LEU A 76 2.03 -5.87 5.74
C LEU A 76 1.77 -6.02 7.23
N LEU A 77 2.47 -5.24 8.05
CA LEU A 77 2.09 -4.98 9.43
C LEU A 77 1.24 -3.71 9.47
N TYR A 78 -0.04 -3.87 9.83
CA TYR A 78 -0.98 -2.77 9.97
C TYR A 78 -1.41 -2.56 11.42
N GLN A 79 -1.10 -1.40 11.99
CA GLN A 79 -1.45 -0.99 13.35
C GLN A 79 -2.13 0.38 13.32
N THR A 80 -2.86 0.71 14.39
CA THR A 80 -3.51 2.03 14.50
C THR A 80 -2.52 3.18 14.54
N ASN A 81 -1.25 2.93 14.85
CA ASN A 81 -0.19 3.93 14.95
C ASN A 81 0.97 3.75 13.96
N ARG A 82 0.97 2.68 13.15
CA ARG A 82 2.11 2.30 12.30
C ARG A 82 1.69 1.43 11.13
N ILE A 83 2.30 1.66 9.98
CA ILE A 83 2.25 0.79 8.80
C ILE A 83 3.68 0.40 8.46
N LYS A 84 3.94 -0.90 8.35
CA LYS A 84 5.20 -1.41 7.82
C LYS A 84 4.94 -2.37 6.67
N ILE A 85 5.63 -2.15 5.56
CA ILE A 85 5.50 -2.92 4.33
C ILE A 85 6.87 -3.49 3.99
N ASP A 86 6.94 -4.81 3.90
CA ASP A 86 8.12 -5.52 3.42
C ASP A 86 7.83 -6.20 2.09
N ILE A 87 8.83 -6.19 1.21
CA ILE A 87 8.85 -7.01 -0.01
C ILE A 87 10.11 -7.87 0.05
N ASP A 88 9.94 -9.17 -0.13
CA ASP A 88 11.01 -10.17 -0.03
C ASP A 88 11.82 -10.00 1.27
N ARG A 89 11.10 -9.78 2.38
CA ARG A 89 11.63 -9.56 3.74
C ARG A 89 12.49 -8.30 3.91
N LYS A 90 12.49 -7.40 2.93
CA LYS A 90 13.13 -6.09 3.01
C LYS A 90 12.07 -5.03 3.25
N THR A 91 12.26 -4.24 4.32
CA THR A 91 11.41 -3.07 4.60
C THR A 91 11.48 -2.08 3.44
N ILE A 92 10.32 -1.80 2.84
CA ILE A 92 10.12 -0.73 1.86
C ILE A 92 9.67 0.53 2.56
N PHE A 93 8.64 0.42 3.42
CA PHE A 93 8.11 1.54 4.20
C PHE A 93 7.90 1.13 5.65
N ASP A 94 8.13 2.09 6.55
CA ASP A 94 7.86 2.01 7.98
C ASP A 94 7.42 3.39 8.47
N VAL A 95 6.11 3.60 8.47
CA VAL A 95 5.49 4.92 8.63
C VAL A 95 4.65 4.93 9.90
N SER A 96 4.98 5.85 10.81
CA SER A 96 4.16 6.17 11.98
C SER A 96 3.01 7.10 11.59
N GLY A 97 1.86 6.96 12.24
CA GLY A 97 0.69 7.80 11.98
C GLY A 97 -0.49 7.49 12.87
N THR A 98 -1.70 7.84 12.41
CA THR A 98 -2.96 7.43 13.03
C THR A 98 -3.86 6.85 11.96
N PHE A 99 -4.14 5.56 12.06
CA PHE A 99 -4.84 4.80 11.03
C PHE A 99 -6.07 4.11 11.64
N LYS A 100 -7.21 4.20 10.94
CA LYS A 100 -8.45 3.55 11.36
C LYS A 100 -8.46 2.10 10.91
N ALA A 101 -9.00 1.21 11.73
CA ALA A 101 -9.24 -0.17 11.31
C ALA A 101 -10.13 -0.21 10.04
N GLY A 102 -9.85 -1.15 9.15
CA GLY A 102 -10.51 -1.26 7.86
C GLY A 102 -10.47 -2.67 7.30
N ARG A 103 -10.82 -2.80 6.01
CA ARG A 103 -10.72 -4.05 5.25
C ARG A 103 -9.52 -3.97 4.31
N PHE A 104 -9.00 -5.13 3.93
CA PHE A 104 -7.98 -5.25 2.89
C PHE A 104 -8.61 -5.56 1.54
N GLY A 105 -7.93 -5.12 0.49
CA GLY A 105 -8.28 -5.39 -0.90
C GLY A 105 -7.04 -5.34 -1.78
N PHE A 106 -7.18 -5.90 -2.97
CA PHE A 106 -6.15 -5.88 -4.00
C PHE A 106 -6.54 -4.91 -5.11
N TYR A 107 -5.54 -4.28 -5.71
CA TYR A 107 -5.74 -3.20 -6.66
C TYR A 107 -4.74 -3.32 -7.81
N ASN A 108 -5.22 -3.04 -9.02
CA ASN A 108 -4.40 -2.90 -10.22
C ASN A 108 -4.90 -1.71 -11.02
N PHE A 109 -3.97 -0.99 -11.63
CA PHE A 109 -4.31 0.13 -12.51
C PHE A 109 -3.58 -0.01 -13.83
N SER A 110 -4.35 -0.28 -14.88
CA SER A 110 -3.84 -0.51 -16.24
C SER A 110 -2.79 -1.64 -16.34
N GLN A 111 -2.70 -2.51 -15.33
CA GLN A 111 -1.82 -3.67 -15.31
C GLN A 111 -2.66 -4.95 -15.32
N ARG A 112 -2.55 -5.69 -16.43
CA ARG A 112 -3.14 -7.04 -16.53
C ARG A 112 -2.18 -8.07 -15.93
N GLY A 113 -2.71 -9.24 -15.58
CA GLY A 113 -1.88 -10.40 -15.23
C GLY A 113 -1.20 -10.34 -13.86
N ALA A 114 -1.70 -9.51 -12.94
CA ALA A 114 -1.29 -9.57 -11.54
C ALA A 114 -2.07 -10.66 -10.81
N ASP A 115 -1.37 -11.69 -10.34
CA ASP A 115 -1.92 -12.78 -9.56
C ASP A 115 -1.56 -12.62 -8.09
N TYR A 116 -2.58 -12.47 -7.23
CA TYR A 116 -2.42 -12.45 -5.77
C TYR A 116 -2.75 -13.85 -5.23
N SER A 117 -1.82 -14.45 -4.49
CA SER A 117 -1.97 -15.82 -4.00
C SER A 117 -1.37 -16.01 -2.61
N ASN A 118 -1.59 -17.18 -2.01
CA ASN A 118 -1.04 -17.57 -0.69
C ASN A 118 -1.32 -16.54 0.41
N LEU A 119 -2.57 -16.07 0.47
CA LEU A 119 -2.99 -15.08 1.46
C LEU A 119 -3.04 -15.70 2.85
N THR A 120 -2.28 -15.14 3.80
CA THR A 120 -2.42 -15.44 5.23
C THR A 120 -2.62 -14.17 6.03
N TYR A 121 -3.45 -14.22 7.06
CA TYR A 121 -3.62 -13.11 7.99
C TYR A 121 -3.51 -13.60 9.43
N GLU A 122 -2.81 -12.84 10.27
CA GLU A 122 -2.71 -13.14 11.70
C GLU A 122 -3.03 -11.88 12.53
N PRO A 123 -3.91 -12.00 13.54
CA PRO A 123 -4.07 -10.96 14.53
C PRO A 123 -2.84 -10.89 15.43
N VAL A 124 -2.08 -9.79 15.42
CA VAL A 124 -0.96 -9.63 16.37
C VAL A 124 -1.51 -9.11 17.69
N SER A 125 -1.21 -9.77 18.80
CA SER A 125 -1.52 -9.26 20.14
C SER A 125 -0.47 -8.22 20.56
N VAL A 126 -0.87 -7.00 20.90
CA VAL A 126 0.01 -6.06 21.61
C VAL A 126 0.19 -6.59 23.04
N PRO A 127 1.43 -6.82 23.53
CA PRO A 127 1.63 -7.11 24.95
C PRO A 127 1.21 -5.87 25.75
N GLU A 128 0.20 -5.99 26.62
CA GLU A 128 -0.20 -4.88 27.46
C GLU A 128 0.92 -4.50 28.44
N PRO A 129 1.33 -3.22 28.52
CA PRO A 129 2.19 -2.76 29.58
C PRO A 129 1.34 -2.63 30.86
N ASN A 130 1.19 -3.74 31.58
CA ASN A 130 0.73 -3.84 32.97
C ASN A 130 -0.74 -3.48 33.29
N SER A 131 -1.72 -4.37 33.04
CA SER A 131 -2.87 -4.60 33.97
C SER A 131 -3.84 -5.70 33.50
N PRO A 132 -4.61 -6.32 34.42
CA PRO A 132 -5.56 -7.36 34.07
C PRO A 132 -6.83 -6.75 33.46
N LEU A 133 -7.25 -7.33 32.32
CA LEU A 133 -8.59 -7.20 31.73
C LEU A 133 -8.98 -5.80 31.25
N THR A 134 -8.31 -5.27 30.21
CA THR A 134 -9.00 -4.41 29.24
C THR A 134 -8.54 -4.77 27.83
N LEU A 135 -9.26 -5.67 27.16
CA LEU A 135 -8.96 -6.05 25.78
C LEU A 135 -9.26 -4.86 24.84
N LEU A 136 -8.28 -3.97 24.63
CA LEU A 136 -8.26 -3.10 23.46
C LEU A 136 -7.82 -3.96 22.28
N ILE A 137 -8.80 -4.55 21.58
CA ILE A 137 -8.56 -5.15 20.26
C ILE A 137 -8.19 -4.01 19.30
N SER A 138 -6.94 -3.61 19.29
CA SER A 138 -6.35 -3.05 18.09
C SER A 138 -6.22 -4.24 17.15
N THR A 139 -7.07 -4.32 16.14
CA THR A 139 -7.01 -5.40 15.16
C THR A 139 -5.72 -5.19 14.34
N ILE A 140 -4.63 -5.76 14.82
CA ILE A 140 -3.36 -5.76 14.11
C ILE A 140 -3.45 -6.88 13.09
N PHE A 141 -3.17 -6.61 11.83
CA PHE A 141 -3.11 -7.65 10.82
C PHE A 141 -1.68 -7.73 10.28
N CYS A 142 -1.11 -8.93 10.33
CA CYS A 142 -0.01 -9.30 9.45
C CYS A 142 -0.62 -9.98 8.23
N LEU A 143 -0.63 -9.31 7.07
CA LEU A 143 -1.10 -9.89 5.82
C LEU A 143 0.11 -10.31 4.99
N ASN A 144 0.21 -11.59 4.64
CA ASN A 144 1.20 -12.05 3.67
C ASN A 144 0.50 -12.50 2.39
N TRP A 145 1.06 -12.13 1.24
CA TRP A 145 0.61 -12.68 -0.04
C TRP A 145 1.78 -12.74 -1.01
N LYS A 146 1.59 -13.52 -2.07
CA LYS A 146 2.48 -13.53 -3.21
C LYS A 146 1.86 -12.78 -4.37
N LEU A 147 2.64 -11.90 -5.00
CA LEU A 147 2.26 -11.18 -6.22
C LEU A 147 3.09 -11.70 -7.38
N PHE A 148 2.44 -12.16 -8.43
CA PHE A 148 3.08 -12.57 -9.67
C PHE A 148 2.61 -11.70 -10.84
N HIS A 149 3.53 -11.15 -11.62
CA HIS A 149 3.22 -10.34 -12.79
C HIS A 149 3.44 -11.13 -14.08
N LYS A 150 2.37 -11.38 -14.85
CA LYS A 150 2.42 -11.97 -16.21
C LYS A 150 2.54 -10.89 -17.30
N GLN A 151 3.17 -11.25 -18.42
CA GLN A 151 3.23 -10.44 -19.65
C GLN A 151 1.88 -10.41 -20.41
#